data_AF-A0A962SD18-F1
#
_entry.id   AF-A0A962SD18-F1
#
_cell.length_a   1.000
_cell.length_b   1.000
_cell.length_c   1.000
_cell.angle_alpha   90.00
_cell.angle_beta   90.00
_cell.angle_gamma   90.00
#
_symmetry.space_group_name_H-M   'P 1'
#
loop_
_entity.id
_entity.type
_entity.pdbx_description
1 polymer ?
#
loop_
_entity_poly.entity_id
_entity_poly.type
_entity_poly.pdbx_seq_one_letter_code
_entity_poly.pdbx_strand_id
1 'polypeptide(L)'
;MSITTARSTAALTKAIEQRILVLDGAMGTMIQRHGLEEQDYRGEQFRDWHCDLKGNNDLLSITRPELIRQIHIDYLTAGADILETNTFNANSISMADYDMQAQVRDINLAAAALAREAADRFSRETPDRPRFVAGVLGPTNRTASISPDVNDPGFRNIDF
;
A
#
# COMPACT_ATOMS: atom_id res chain seq x y z
N MET A 1 21.33 -6.40 6.83
CA MET A 1 21.63 -5.28 5.92
C MET A 1 20.73 -4.12 6.30
N SER A 2 21.16 -3.26 7.24
CA SER A 2 20.34 -2.16 7.76
C SER A 2 20.62 -0.91 6.92
N ILE A 3 19.70 -0.55 6.02
CA ILE A 3 19.70 0.77 5.40
C ILE A 3 18.88 1.65 6.33
N THR A 4 19.56 2.41 7.19
CA THR A 4 18.95 3.41 8.05
C THR A 4 18.23 4.46 7.19
N THR A 5 17.04 4.89 7.59
CA THR A 5 16.18 5.87 6.86
C THR A 5 16.95 7.09 6.34
N ALA A 6 17.89 7.61 7.13
CA ALA A 6 18.75 8.75 6.78
C ALA A 6 19.58 8.54 5.48
N ARG A 7 20.01 7.30 5.20
CA ARG A 7 20.77 6.97 3.99
C ARG A 7 19.87 6.93 2.75
N SER A 8 18.61 6.49 2.91
CA SER A 8 17.64 6.47 1.83
C SER A 8 17.21 7.87 1.42
N THR A 9 16.97 8.77 2.37
CA THR A 9 16.60 10.17 2.10
C THR A 9 17.72 10.89 1.35
N ALA A 10 18.98 10.76 1.78
CA ALA A 10 20.11 11.39 1.09
C ALA A 10 20.28 10.88 -0.35
N ALA A 11 20.11 9.58 -0.58
CA ALA A 11 20.16 8.99 -1.92
C ALA A 11 19.01 9.48 -2.80
N LEU A 12 17.80 9.61 -2.25
CA LEU A 12 16.63 10.14 -2.95
C LEU A 12 16.83 11.61 -3.33
N THR A 13 17.24 12.46 -2.38
CA THR A 13 17.52 13.88 -2.64
C THR A 13 18.53 14.04 -3.77
N LYS A 14 19.65 13.32 -3.71
CA LYS A 14 20.65 13.33 -4.78
C LYS A 14 20.09 12.88 -6.12
N ALA A 15 19.24 11.85 -6.15
CA ALA A 15 18.64 11.36 -7.39
C ALA A 15 17.69 12.40 -8.01
N ILE A 16 16.90 13.10 -7.20
CA ILE A 16 15.98 14.16 -7.63
C ILE A 16 16.75 15.36 -8.21
N GLU A 17 17.91 15.72 -7.65
CA GLU A 17 18.77 16.78 -8.18
C GLU A 17 19.36 16.46 -9.56
N GLN A 18 19.49 15.17 -9.89
CA GLN A 18 20.17 14.71 -11.10
C GLN A 18 19.19 14.40 -12.25
N ARG A 19 17.96 14.01 -11.94
CA ARG A 19 16.95 13.62 -12.92
C ARG A 19 15.54 13.68 -12.35
N ILE A 20 14.55 13.74 -13.24
CA ILE A 20 13.14 13.51 -12.86
C ILE A 20 12.99 12.04 -12.44
N LEU A 21 12.35 11.82 -11.29
CA LEU A 21 11.96 10.50 -10.84
C LEU A 21 10.49 10.26 -11.13
N VAL A 22 10.17 9.04 -11.56
CA VAL A 22 8.80 8.62 -11.87
C VAL A 22 8.23 7.82 -10.70
N LEU A 23 7.13 8.30 -10.13
CA LEU A 23 6.30 7.52 -9.21
C LEU A 23 5.49 6.51 -10.00
N ASP A 24 5.19 5.35 -9.41
CA ASP A 24 4.34 4.35 -10.04
C ASP A 24 2.88 4.82 -10.19
N GLY A 25 2.06 3.94 -10.76
CA GLY A 25 0.67 4.24 -11.07
C GLY A 25 -0.32 3.61 -10.09
N ALA A 26 -1.62 3.71 -10.42
CA ALA A 26 -2.69 3.22 -9.57
C ALA A 26 -2.64 1.70 -9.33
N MET A 27 -2.38 1.29 -8.08
CA MET A 27 -2.45 -0.09 -7.62
C MET A 27 -3.86 -0.69 -7.79
N GLY A 28 -4.89 0.04 -7.34
CA GLY A 28 -6.28 -0.42 -7.42
C GLY A 28 -6.77 -0.71 -8.84
N THR A 29 -6.39 0.12 -9.82
CA THR A 29 -6.74 -0.11 -11.23
C THR A 29 -6.07 -1.36 -11.79
N MET A 30 -4.83 -1.64 -11.37
CA MET A 30 -4.14 -2.87 -11.78
C MET A 30 -4.83 -4.10 -11.17
N ILE A 31 -5.17 -4.07 -9.88
CA ILE A 31 -5.91 -5.15 -9.20
C ILE A 31 -7.27 -5.41 -9.88
N GLN A 32 -8.02 -4.37 -10.22
CA GLN A 32 -9.34 -4.49 -10.86
C GLN A 32 -9.30 -5.28 -12.18
N ARG A 33 -8.19 -5.23 -12.93
CA ARG A 33 -8.03 -5.97 -14.20
C ARG A 33 -8.04 -7.48 -14.02
N HIS A 34 -7.77 -7.98 -12.82
CA HIS A 34 -7.73 -9.42 -12.53
C HIS A 34 -9.11 -10.01 -12.18
N GLY A 35 -10.16 -9.19 -12.05
CA GLY A 35 -11.51 -9.69 -11.80
C GLY A 35 -11.63 -10.53 -10.53
N LEU A 36 -10.93 -10.13 -9.47
CA LEU A 36 -10.87 -10.89 -8.21
C LEU A 36 -12.25 -10.96 -7.54
N GLU A 37 -12.51 -12.14 -6.97
CA GLU A 37 -13.72 -12.48 -6.24
C GLU A 37 -13.43 -12.65 -4.74
N GLU A 38 -14.49 -12.73 -3.93
CA GLU A 38 -14.42 -12.79 -2.46
C GLU A 38 -13.39 -13.80 -1.93
N GLN A 39 -13.37 -15.00 -2.52
CA GLN A 39 -12.42 -16.06 -2.20
C GLN A 39 -10.94 -15.69 -2.43
N ASP A 40 -10.68 -14.82 -3.40
CA ASP A 40 -9.32 -14.34 -3.68
C ASP A 40 -8.83 -13.38 -2.60
N TYR A 41 -9.73 -12.54 -2.07
CA TYR A 41 -9.45 -11.63 -0.96
C TYR A 41 -9.26 -12.39 0.35
N ARG A 42 -10.09 -13.40 0.63
CA ARG A 42 -9.99 -14.25 1.83
C ARG A 42 -8.71 -15.06 1.89
N GLY A 43 -8.28 -15.61 0.75
CA GLY A 43 -7.20 -16.61 0.72
C GLY A 43 -7.49 -17.79 1.65
N GLU A 44 -6.44 -18.49 2.08
CA GLU A 44 -6.58 -19.58 3.05
C GLU A 44 -6.75 -19.05 4.48
N GLN A 45 -6.05 -17.97 4.83
CA GLN A 45 -5.95 -17.45 6.19
C GLN A 45 -7.27 -16.86 6.72
N PHE A 46 -8.09 -16.27 5.84
CA PHE A 46 -9.34 -15.61 6.22
C PHE A 46 -10.56 -16.27 5.57
N ARG A 47 -10.45 -17.56 5.18
CA ARG A 47 -11.52 -18.31 4.53
C ARG A 47 -12.85 -18.19 5.29
N ASP A 48 -12.79 -18.37 6.61
CA ASP A 48 -13.95 -18.43 7.48
C ASP A 48 -14.24 -17.09 8.21
N TRP A 49 -13.71 -15.96 7.68
CA TRP A 49 -13.97 -14.62 8.23
C TRP A 49 -15.45 -14.25 8.18
N HIS A 50 -15.98 -13.59 9.21
CA HIS A 50 -17.42 -13.47 9.44
C HIS A 50 -18.14 -12.42 8.56
N CYS A 51 -17.40 -11.55 7.87
CA CYS A 51 -17.92 -10.56 6.93
C CYS A 51 -17.18 -10.61 5.58
N ASP A 52 -17.73 -9.95 4.57
CA ASP A 52 -17.14 -9.88 3.23
C ASP A 52 -15.83 -9.07 3.21
N LEU A 53 -14.85 -9.52 2.43
CA LEU A 53 -13.52 -8.91 2.33
C LEU A 53 -13.21 -8.35 0.93
N LYS A 54 -14.04 -8.65 -0.07
CA LYS A 54 -13.90 -8.11 -1.42
C LYS A 54 -13.91 -6.59 -1.39
N GLY A 55 -12.88 -6.00 -1.99
CA GLY A 55 -12.64 -4.56 -1.99
C GLY A 55 -11.55 -4.11 -1.02
N ASN A 56 -11.17 -4.94 -0.05
CA ASN A 56 -10.00 -4.69 0.80
C ASN A 56 -8.70 -4.99 0.04
N ASN A 57 -8.31 -4.10 -0.87
CA ASN A 57 -7.13 -4.30 -1.73
C ASN A 57 -5.83 -4.42 -0.95
N ASP A 58 -5.71 -3.71 0.18
CA ASP A 58 -4.54 -3.75 1.04
C ASP A 58 -4.28 -5.18 1.58
N LEU A 59 -5.34 -5.93 1.90
CA LEU A 59 -5.28 -7.33 2.37
C LEU A 59 -4.62 -8.28 1.36
N LEU A 60 -4.69 -7.97 0.07
CA LEU A 60 -4.08 -8.79 -0.99
C LEU A 60 -2.55 -8.87 -0.85
N SER A 61 -1.93 -7.97 -0.09
CA SER A 61 -0.51 -8.09 0.28
C SER A 61 -0.21 -9.35 1.11
N ILE A 62 -1.22 -9.90 1.82
CA ILE A 62 -1.13 -11.15 2.59
C ILE A 62 -1.70 -12.32 1.78
N THR A 63 -2.89 -12.15 1.18
CA THR A 63 -3.63 -13.27 0.58
C THR A 63 -3.28 -13.53 -0.88
N ARG A 64 -2.70 -12.54 -1.58
CA ARG A 64 -2.23 -12.61 -2.96
C ARG A 64 -0.88 -11.90 -3.15
N PRO A 65 0.16 -12.25 -2.37
CA PRO A 65 1.44 -11.54 -2.38
C PRO A 65 2.13 -11.55 -3.75
N GLU A 66 2.00 -12.66 -4.50
CA GLU A 66 2.57 -12.77 -5.85
C GLU A 66 1.92 -11.79 -6.83
N LEU A 67 0.61 -11.57 -6.73
CA LEU A 67 -0.10 -10.60 -7.57
C LEU A 67 0.40 -9.18 -7.30
N ILE A 68 0.47 -8.78 -6.03
CA ILE A 68 0.93 -7.44 -5.64
C ILE A 68 2.40 -7.23 -6.03
N ARG A 69 3.25 -8.25 -5.82
CA ARG A 69 4.65 -8.21 -6.30
C ARG A 69 4.74 -8.03 -7.80
N GLN A 70 3.91 -8.74 -8.56
CA GLN A 70 3.91 -8.63 -10.02
C GLN A 70 3.50 -7.23 -10.48
N ILE A 71 2.50 -6.60 -9.85
CA ILE A 71 2.10 -5.22 -10.17
C ILE A 71 3.26 -4.24 -9.92
N HIS A 72 4.00 -4.38 -8.81
CA HIS A 72 5.21 -3.57 -8.60
C HIS A 72 6.26 -3.78 -9.69
N ILE A 73 6.50 -5.04 -10.08
CA ILE A 73 7.43 -5.38 -11.16
C ILE A 73 7.00 -4.76 -12.49
N ASP A 74 5.70 -4.76 -12.79
CA ASP A 74 5.16 -4.18 -14.02
C ASP A 74 5.43 -2.67 -14.07
N TYR A 75 5.22 -1.95 -12.95
CA TYR A 75 5.55 -0.52 -12.87
C TYR A 75 7.06 -0.24 -12.97
N LEU A 76 7.90 -1.04 -12.31
CA LEU A 76 9.36 -0.92 -12.45
C LEU A 76 9.82 -1.18 -13.88
N THR A 77 9.20 -2.14 -14.57
CA THR A 77 9.48 -2.48 -15.97
C THR A 77 9.02 -1.36 -16.91
N ALA A 78 7.91 -0.70 -16.58
CA ALA A 78 7.43 0.49 -17.28
C ALA A 78 8.29 1.75 -17.01
N GLY A 79 9.24 1.67 -16.07
CA GLY A 79 10.22 2.72 -15.82
C GLY A 79 9.99 3.55 -14.56
N ALA A 80 9.15 3.11 -13.63
CA ALA A 80 9.03 3.75 -12.31
C ALA A 80 10.37 3.70 -11.53
N ASP A 81 10.65 4.79 -10.82
CA ASP A 81 11.78 4.92 -9.89
C ASP A 81 11.35 4.76 -8.43
N ILE A 82 10.09 5.08 -8.12
CA ILE A 82 9.53 5.04 -6.77
C ILE A 82 8.27 4.16 -6.82
N LEU A 83 8.22 3.17 -5.94
CA LEU A 83 7.03 2.34 -5.73
C LEU A 83 6.25 2.78 -4.51
N GLU A 84 4.94 2.87 -4.63
CA GLU A 84 4.02 3.02 -3.52
C GLU A 84 3.71 1.67 -2.87
N THR A 85 3.72 1.57 -1.54
CA THR A 85 3.23 0.37 -0.85
C THR A 85 1.71 0.23 -1.02
N ASN A 86 1.21 -1.01 -1.10
CA ASN A 86 -0.23 -1.30 -1.11
C ASN A 86 -0.85 -1.15 0.30
N THR A 87 -0.86 0.09 0.82
CA THR A 87 -1.23 0.41 2.22
C THR A 87 -2.10 1.66 2.34
N PHE A 88 -2.85 2.03 1.29
CA PHE A 88 -3.69 3.22 1.29
C PHE A 88 -4.76 3.19 2.41
N ASN A 89 -5.43 2.07 2.62
CA ASN A 89 -6.46 1.89 3.66
C ASN A 89 -5.97 1.05 4.85
N ALA A 90 -4.69 0.68 4.90
CA ALA A 90 -4.11 -0.13 5.97
C ALA A 90 -3.91 0.66 7.28
N ASN A 91 -5.00 1.21 7.81
CA ASN A 91 -5.13 1.87 9.11
C ASN A 91 -6.34 1.31 9.88
N SER A 92 -6.36 1.46 11.21
CA SER A 92 -7.40 0.87 12.06
C SER A 92 -8.80 1.40 11.77
N ILE A 93 -8.92 2.65 11.34
CA ILE A 93 -10.21 3.30 11.08
C ILE A 93 -10.86 2.73 9.81
N SER A 94 -10.08 2.55 8.75
CA SER A 94 -10.58 2.02 7.47
C SER A 94 -10.74 0.50 7.51
N MET A 95 -9.85 -0.20 8.21
CA MET A 95 -9.96 -1.66 8.39
C MET A 95 -11.15 -2.09 9.27
N ALA A 96 -11.75 -1.16 10.01
CA ALA A 96 -12.98 -1.43 10.76
C ALA A 96 -14.18 -1.74 9.85
N ASP A 97 -14.18 -1.30 8.59
CA ASP A 97 -15.23 -1.67 7.63
C ASP A 97 -15.22 -3.19 7.31
N TYR A 98 -14.10 -3.87 7.61
CA TYR A 98 -13.88 -5.31 7.40
C TYR A 98 -13.63 -6.07 8.72
N ASP A 99 -13.79 -5.42 9.88
CA ASP A 99 -13.43 -5.93 11.21
C ASP A 99 -11.95 -6.39 11.35
N MET A 100 -11.05 -5.83 10.53
CA MET A 100 -9.64 -6.24 10.39
C MET A 100 -8.64 -5.33 11.11
N GLN A 101 -9.06 -4.53 12.10
CA GLN A 101 -8.17 -3.58 12.79
C GLN A 101 -6.91 -4.25 13.37
N ALA A 102 -7.01 -5.49 13.85
CA ALA A 102 -5.89 -6.26 14.38
C ALA A 102 -4.85 -6.64 13.30
N GLN A 103 -5.23 -6.66 12.01
CA GLN A 103 -4.38 -7.07 10.90
C GLN A 103 -3.58 -5.91 10.29
N VAL A 104 -3.84 -4.66 10.72
CA VAL A 104 -3.22 -3.44 10.17
C VAL A 104 -1.69 -3.56 10.11
N ARG A 105 -1.07 -4.03 11.20
CA ARG A 105 0.39 -4.18 11.26
C ARG A 105 0.90 -5.18 10.23
N ASP A 106 0.29 -6.36 10.17
CA ASP A 106 0.75 -7.44 9.32
C ASP A 106 0.56 -7.11 7.84
N ILE A 107 -0.54 -6.43 7.50
CA ILE A 107 -0.80 -5.91 6.15
C ILE A 107 0.30 -4.92 5.75
N ASN A 108 0.60 -3.93 6.59
CA ASN A 108 1.63 -2.92 6.30
C ASN A 108 3.02 -3.55 6.13
N LEU A 109 3.38 -4.51 7.00
CA LEU A 109 4.66 -5.20 6.92
C LEU A 109 4.78 -6.02 5.64
N ALA A 110 3.74 -6.79 5.29
CA ALA A 110 3.72 -7.59 4.07
C ALA A 110 3.83 -6.69 2.83
N ALA A 111 3.02 -5.63 2.74
CA ALA A 111 3.04 -4.69 1.62
C ALA A 111 4.40 -4.01 1.44
N ALA A 112 5.00 -3.53 2.55
CA ALA A 112 6.33 -2.92 2.52
C ALA A 112 7.42 -3.91 2.10
N ALA A 113 7.34 -5.16 2.55
CA ALA A 113 8.28 -6.20 2.16
C ALA A 113 8.21 -6.50 0.66
N LEU A 114 7.02 -6.66 0.09
CA LEU A 114 6.83 -6.93 -1.35
C LEU A 114 7.38 -5.81 -2.23
N ALA A 115 7.06 -4.54 -1.90
CA ALA A 115 7.59 -3.39 -2.62
C ALA A 115 9.12 -3.29 -2.50
N ARG A 116 9.66 -3.55 -1.30
CA ARG A 116 11.10 -3.51 -1.04
C ARG A 116 11.85 -4.59 -1.82
N GLU A 117 11.36 -5.83 -1.80
CA GLU A 117 11.94 -6.94 -2.56
C GLU A 117 12.05 -6.60 -4.05
N ALA A 118 10.97 -6.06 -4.63
CA ALA A 118 10.92 -5.65 -6.03
C ALA A 118 11.92 -4.51 -6.33
N ALA A 119 11.90 -3.42 -5.54
CA ALA A 119 12.79 -2.28 -5.70
C ALA A 119 14.27 -2.69 -5.55
N ASP A 120 14.59 -3.53 -4.57
CA ASP A 120 15.93 -4.05 -4.32
C ASP A 120 16.45 -4.89 -5.47
N ARG A 121 15.60 -5.73 -6.05
CA ARG A 121 15.96 -6.52 -7.23
C ARG A 121 16.37 -5.62 -8.39
N PHE A 122 15.52 -4.69 -8.79
CA PHE A 122 15.80 -3.78 -9.91
C PHE A 122 17.01 -2.87 -9.65
N SER A 123 17.19 -2.42 -8.40
CA SER A 123 18.36 -1.62 -8.01
C SER A 123 19.66 -2.42 -8.12
N ARG A 124 19.65 -3.73 -7.84
CA ARG A 124 20.83 -4.58 -8.05
C ARG A 124 21.13 -4.80 -9.53
N GLU A 125 20.10 -4.92 -10.36
CA GLU A 125 20.24 -5.11 -11.81
C GLU A 125 20.77 -3.84 -12.50
N THR A 126 20.45 -2.65 -11.97
CA THR A 126 20.91 -1.35 -12.49
C THR A 126 21.33 -0.41 -11.35
N PRO A 127 22.56 -0.58 -10.82
CA PRO A 127 23.04 0.12 -9.61
C PRO A 127 23.15 1.64 -9.72
N ASP A 128 23.27 2.16 -10.94
CA ASP A 128 23.28 3.59 -11.27
C ASP A 128 21.89 4.24 -11.16
N ARG A 129 20.83 3.42 -11.14
CA ARG A 129 19.44 3.85 -11.00
C ARG A 129 18.79 3.20 -9.78
N PRO A 130 19.07 3.64 -8.54
CA PRO A 130 18.39 3.08 -7.37
C PRO A 130 16.87 3.29 -7.44
N ARG A 131 16.10 2.28 -7.00
CA ARG A 131 14.65 2.35 -6.80
C ARG A 131 14.33 2.65 -5.35
N PHE A 132 13.24 3.34 -5.12
CA PHE A 132 12.78 3.75 -3.81
C PHE A 132 11.39 3.18 -3.51
N VAL A 133 11.04 3.10 -2.24
CA VAL A 133 9.71 2.69 -1.78
C VAL A 133 9.15 3.79 -0.91
N ALA A 134 7.95 4.25 -1.24
CA ALA A 134 7.17 5.20 -0.47
C ALA A 134 6.11 4.44 0.33
N GLY A 135 6.16 4.57 1.66
CA GLY A 135 5.10 4.07 2.53
C GLY A 135 3.86 4.93 2.37
N VAL A 136 2.82 4.40 1.74
CA VAL A 136 1.57 5.12 1.53
C VAL A 136 0.77 5.13 2.82
N LEU A 137 0.34 6.33 3.22
CA LEU A 137 -0.61 6.57 4.30
C LEU A 137 -1.80 7.30 3.68
N GLY A 138 -2.84 6.57 3.31
CA GLY A 138 -4.06 7.18 2.79
C GLY A 138 -4.85 7.91 3.89
N PRO A 139 -5.78 8.79 3.50
CA PRO A 139 -6.75 9.33 4.43
C PRO A 139 -7.61 8.20 5.01
N THR A 140 -8.27 8.47 6.13
CA THR A 140 -9.26 7.55 6.67
C THR A 140 -10.61 7.77 5.97
N ASN A 141 -11.53 6.82 6.12
CA ASN A 141 -12.93 6.96 5.70
C ASN A 141 -13.76 7.88 6.64
N ARG A 142 -13.12 8.58 7.58
CA ARG A 142 -13.75 9.49 8.55
C ARG A 142 -13.19 10.90 8.39
N THR A 143 -13.99 11.90 8.70
CA THR A 143 -13.58 13.30 8.71
C THR A 143 -13.67 13.87 10.12
N ALA A 144 -12.59 14.50 10.58
CA ALA A 144 -12.56 15.23 11.84
C ALA A 144 -12.94 16.72 11.68
N SER A 145 -12.97 17.23 10.45
CA SER A 145 -13.20 18.65 10.17
C SER A 145 -14.63 18.98 9.74
N ILE A 146 -15.39 17.98 9.27
CA ILE A 146 -16.76 18.15 8.77
C ILE A 146 -17.67 17.20 9.55
N SER A 147 -18.79 17.70 10.07
CA SER A 147 -19.77 16.82 10.70
C SER A 147 -20.45 15.92 9.66
N PRO A 148 -20.53 14.60 9.88
CA PRO A 148 -21.33 13.71 9.06
C PRO A 148 -22.83 13.78 9.39
N ASP A 149 -23.23 14.44 10.49
CA ASP A 149 -24.63 14.65 10.84
C ASP A 149 -25.09 16.05 10.39
N VAL A 150 -26.02 16.08 9.44
CA VAL A 150 -26.60 17.32 8.89
C VAL A 150 -27.32 18.15 9.97
N ASN A 151 -27.80 17.51 11.04
CA ASN A 151 -28.54 18.19 12.11
C ASN A 151 -27.65 18.65 13.27
N ASP A 152 -26.40 18.19 13.34
CA ASP A 152 -25.45 18.55 14.39
C ASP A 152 -24.08 18.93 13.80
N PRO A 153 -23.78 20.23 13.58
CA PRO A 153 -22.49 20.65 13.04
C PRO A 153 -21.30 20.39 14.00
N GLY A 154 -21.57 20.14 15.28
CA GLY A 154 -20.57 19.81 16.30
C GLY A 154 -20.21 18.33 16.35
N PHE A 155 -21.05 17.44 15.81
CA PHE A 155 -20.85 16.00 15.88
C PHE A 155 -19.57 15.53 15.16
N ARG A 156 -18.89 14.55 15.76
CA ARG A 156 -17.73 13.84 15.17
C ARG A 156 -17.93 12.34 15.38
N ASN A 157 -17.78 11.56 14.31
CA ASN A 157 -17.86 10.10 14.36
C ASN A 157 -16.49 9.43 14.56
N ILE A 158 -15.49 10.20 15.00
CA ILE A 158 -14.13 9.77 15.29
C ILE A 158 -13.51 10.68 16.36
N ASP A 159 -12.64 10.14 17.19
CA ASP A 159 -11.84 10.82 18.22
C ASP A 159 -10.32 10.53 18.06
N PHE A 160 -9.49 10.99 18.99
CA PHE A 160 -8.00 10.99 18.91
C PHE A 160 -7.32 10.20 20.03
#